data_AF-A0A8C8TZV8-F1
#
_entry.id   AF-A0A8C8TZV8-F1
#
_cell.length_a   1.000
_cell.length_b   1.000
_cell.length_c   1.000
_cell.angle_alpha   90.00
_cell.angle_beta   90.00
_cell.angle_gamma   90.00
#
_symmetry.space_group_name_H-M   'P 1'
#
loop_
_entity.id
_entity.type
_entity.pdbx_description
1 polymer ?
#
loop_
_entity_poly.entity_id
_entity_poly.type
_entity_poly.pdbx_seq_one_letter_code
_entity_poly.pdbx_strand_id
1 'polypeptide(L)'
;MSVLTSPRGKAEVVHCRRTESQDIFCIKSLIRKFTQKLFGRLNIIYLLEKANLAVTLCNDKEEIMAHAIFLDYPNWNVAKQDDWVSLFQELDNEIPCTPLNTLFMHFFVAVDEYSTGCLKEIIRTVFKAVPELYFIFLIVPTYVSLGSTLITVFDQVGNIPCLTYDEDFAVHICHRHDHYPQLHIRKARVEDHDDLMPIFMHYDNTLREIYGEYFLAELIEAQDEENHAVVCEVEGKAVGFMSVCSSVNLTLLHECFDLGPFHGFCVPHPDDLLEPSKESSIQGSQDTEIKSDSQGSQKVAEEPGVFASSEAIVETQEKQSEESSFDDMLSGTFSRLSDEMDMEQKFSVLSMVGDEDLTLSSESSLPSFLFPEESSHFRPIYLGESAAFCIQLFCIDEKYEARSLDFMSFVFSLFPHKNFCLISVPHLTPEFVLIQNFVKVVPFNNCTLEHDLYVFHRAGLLRSIKIRLANFVDTAGVENLVSTLVLSRKILDDFAQYNEACRDPDGTALQVFVAEVAKQIVGIAVIRKEMDIEYIRSHYNIEDFIYFSHHQQEEHGRLHHFALNPIFRHYTKFFLKEILRLGYKSCLYYPVYPQSRDSKVRGWRIGAHGGIPCALHLVSSSRDDLL
;
A
#
# COMPACT_ATOMS: atom_id res chain seq x y z
N MET A 1 20.10 -0.99 18.02
CA MET A 1 20.68 -1.79 19.12
C MET A 1 20.17 -1.25 20.44
N SER A 2 19.88 -2.14 21.39
CA SER A 2 19.28 -1.82 22.70
C SER A 2 20.15 -2.42 23.80
N VAL A 3 20.14 -1.86 25.01
CA VAL A 3 20.93 -2.37 26.14
C VAL A 3 20.01 -3.01 27.16
N LEU A 4 20.22 -4.30 27.43
CA LEU A 4 19.53 -5.03 28.49
C LEU A 4 20.39 -5.06 29.74
N THR A 5 19.78 -4.79 30.90
CA THR A 5 20.47 -4.88 32.19
C THR A 5 19.88 -6.02 32.99
N SER A 6 20.72 -6.96 33.45
CA SER A 6 20.27 -8.04 34.30
C SER A 6 19.91 -7.56 35.70
N PRO A 7 19.12 -8.33 36.49
CA PRO A 7 18.88 -8.03 37.90
C PRO A 7 20.15 -7.93 38.75
N ARG A 8 21.28 -8.45 38.25
CA ARG A 8 22.60 -8.40 38.88
C ARG A 8 23.45 -7.21 38.40
N GLY A 9 22.90 -6.34 37.55
CA GLY A 9 23.55 -5.13 37.04
C GLY A 9 24.47 -5.36 35.84
N LYS A 10 24.47 -6.55 35.23
CA LYS A 10 25.27 -6.80 34.02
C LYS A 10 24.52 -6.28 32.79
N ALA A 11 25.18 -5.44 32.01
CA ALA A 11 24.63 -4.91 30.77
C ALA A 11 25.09 -5.75 29.56
N GLU A 12 24.16 -6.05 28.66
CA GLU A 12 24.42 -6.69 27.36
C GLU A 12 23.75 -5.83 26.29
N VAL A 13 24.49 -5.53 25.22
CA VAL A 13 23.91 -4.89 24.03
C VAL A 13 23.30 -5.98 23.16
N VAL A 14 22.09 -5.72 22.67
CA VAL A 14 21.31 -6.68 21.90
C VAL A 14 20.75 -6.05 20.63
N HIS A 15 20.51 -6.91 19.66
CA HIS A 15 19.80 -6.57 18.43
C HIS A 15 18.83 -7.71 18.05
N CYS A 16 17.75 -7.34 17.37
CA CYS A 16 16.77 -8.29 16.86
C CYS A 16 17.02 -8.52 15.36
N ARG A 17 16.80 -9.76 14.91
CA ARG A 17 16.70 -10.11 13.49
C ARG A 17 15.61 -11.15 13.27
N ARG A 18 15.29 -11.41 12.00
CA ARG A 18 14.44 -12.57 11.66
C ARG A 18 15.15 -13.86 12.05
N THR A 19 14.35 -14.83 12.47
CA THR A 19 14.87 -16.16 12.81
C THR A 19 15.29 -16.91 11.57
N GLU A 20 16.47 -17.51 11.62
CA GLU A 20 17.02 -18.35 10.58
C GLU A 20 16.94 -19.83 10.98
N SER A 21 17.01 -20.73 9.99
CA SER A 21 16.97 -22.17 10.24
C SER A 21 18.17 -22.66 11.07
N GLN A 22 19.30 -21.97 11.00
CA GLN A 22 20.50 -22.28 11.77
C GLN A 22 20.30 -22.04 13.28
N ASP A 23 19.38 -21.14 13.65
CA ASP A 23 19.08 -20.79 15.05
C ASP A 23 18.42 -21.93 15.82
N ILE A 24 17.81 -22.90 15.12
CA ILE A 24 16.98 -23.95 15.71
C ILE A 24 17.71 -24.73 16.81
N PHE A 25 19.01 -25.02 16.64
CA PHE A 25 19.78 -25.76 17.63
C PHE A 25 19.91 -24.97 18.95
N CYS A 26 20.27 -23.70 18.86
CA CYS A 26 20.41 -22.80 20.00
C CYS A 26 19.06 -22.55 20.67
N ILE A 27 17.99 -22.32 19.89
CA ILE A 27 16.62 -22.18 20.40
C ILE A 27 16.19 -23.42 21.20
N LYS A 28 16.46 -24.62 20.70
CA LYS A 28 16.16 -25.88 21.41
C LYS A 28 16.87 -25.99 22.75
N SER A 29 18.08 -25.45 22.87
CA SER A 29 18.86 -25.47 24.12
C SER A 29 18.26 -24.58 25.21
N LEU A 30 17.48 -23.56 24.84
CA LEU A 30 16.81 -22.64 25.78
C LEU A 30 15.48 -23.21 26.31
N ILE A 31 14.96 -24.29 25.73
CA ILE A 31 13.67 -24.87 26.12
C ILE A 31 13.75 -25.51 27.50
N ARG A 32 12.80 -25.13 28.35
CA ARG A 32 12.68 -25.64 29.72
C ARG A 32 11.37 -26.39 29.89
N LYS A 33 11.27 -27.14 31.01
CA LYS A 33 10.02 -27.80 31.41
C LYS A 33 8.86 -26.81 31.54
N PHE A 34 9.13 -25.58 31.97
CA PHE A 34 8.12 -24.52 32.08
C PHE A 34 7.60 -24.10 30.69
N THR A 35 8.48 -23.90 29.71
CA THR A 35 8.09 -23.62 28.31
C THR A 35 7.16 -24.69 27.75
N GLN A 36 7.47 -25.97 27.99
CA GLN A 36 6.64 -27.09 27.54
C GLN A 36 5.26 -27.14 28.21
N LYS A 37 5.10 -26.58 29.41
CA LYS A 37 3.78 -26.46 30.06
C LYS A 37 2.94 -25.35 29.46
N LEU A 38 3.57 -24.22 29.09
CA LEU A 38 2.87 -23.08 28.51
C LEU A 38 2.43 -23.31 27.06
N PHE A 39 3.33 -23.87 26.25
CA PHE A 39 3.17 -23.97 24.79
C PHE A 39 3.02 -25.40 24.29
N GLY A 40 3.06 -26.40 25.17
CA GLY A 40 2.99 -27.81 24.80
C GLY A 40 4.29 -28.34 24.17
N ARG A 41 4.19 -29.51 23.52
CA ARG A 41 5.30 -30.14 22.79
C ARG A 41 5.23 -29.72 21.33
N LEU A 42 6.08 -28.79 20.94
CA LEU A 42 6.08 -28.18 19.62
C LEU A 42 7.17 -28.75 18.71
N ASN A 43 6.85 -28.94 17.43
CA ASN A 43 7.85 -29.09 16.39
C ASN A 43 8.28 -27.70 15.91
N ILE A 44 9.39 -27.20 16.45
CA ILE A 44 9.88 -25.84 16.18
C ILE A 44 10.17 -25.62 14.69
N ILE A 45 10.66 -26.64 13.97
CA ILE A 45 10.99 -26.52 12.55
C ILE A 45 9.71 -26.26 11.76
N TYR A 46 8.69 -27.08 12.01
CA TYR A 46 7.38 -26.91 11.41
C TYR A 46 6.74 -25.56 11.77
N LEU A 47 6.83 -25.16 13.05
CA LEU A 47 6.26 -23.91 13.52
C LEU A 47 6.95 -22.67 12.93
N LEU A 48 8.29 -22.69 12.85
CA LEU A 48 9.08 -21.65 12.20
C LEU A 48 8.73 -21.56 10.71
N GLU A 49 8.55 -22.71 10.06
CA GLU A 49 8.20 -22.73 8.64
C GLU A 49 6.81 -22.16 8.36
N LYS A 50 5.85 -22.32 9.27
CA LYS A 50 4.49 -21.78 9.12
C LYS A 50 4.32 -20.37 9.70
N ALA A 51 5.33 -19.84 10.40
CA ALA A 51 5.22 -18.57 11.11
C ALA A 51 4.94 -17.37 10.18
N ASN A 52 4.02 -16.50 10.61
CA ASN A 52 3.82 -15.19 10.00
C ASN A 52 5.01 -14.27 10.32
N LEU A 53 5.51 -14.35 11.56
CA LEU A 53 6.70 -13.63 12.02
C LEU A 53 7.43 -14.45 13.09
N ALA A 54 8.75 -14.53 12.97
CA ALA A 54 9.63 -15.15 13.95
C ALA A 54 10.83 -14.23 14.19
N VAL A 55 11.09 -13.91 15.45
CA VAL A 55 12.12 -12.94 15.85
C VAL A 55 13.11 -13.62 16.77
N THR A 56 14.39 -13.47 16.47
CA THR A 56 15.52 -13.89 17.32
C THR A 56 16.20 -12.64 17.87
N LEU A 57 16.51 -12.65 19.16
CA LEU A 57 17.31 -11.63 19.82
C LEU A 57 18.71 -12.18 20.09
N CYS A 58 19.71 -11.49 19.59
CA CYS A 58 21.13 -11.82 19.73
C CYS A 58 21.87 -10.74 20.54
N ASN A 59 22.95 -11.13 21.21
CA ASN A 59 23.91 -10.16 21.76
C ASN A 59 24.95 -9.75 20.70
N ASP A 60 25.86 -8.84 21.06
CA ASP A 60 26.98 -8.40 20.20
C ASP A 60 27.92 -9.53 19.72
N LYS A 61 27.83 -10.72 20.32
CA LYS A 61 28.61 -11.90 19.94
C LYS A 61 27.84 -12.88 19.07
N GLU A 62 26.66 -12.49 18.58
CA GLU A 62 25.72 -13.34 17.83
C GLU A 62 25.21 -14.56 18.63
N GLU A 63 25.27 -14.51 19.96
CA GLU A 63 24.69 -15.54 20.82
C GLU A 63 23.20 -15.28 21.01
N ILE A 64 22.38 -16.30 20.76
CA ILE A 64 20.93 -16.21 20.90
C ILE A 64 20.54 -16.06 22.37
N MET A 65 19.94 -14.92 22.69
CA MET A 65 19.43 -14.59 24.02
C MET A 65 17.95 -14.93 24.18
N ALA A 66 17.16 -14.77 23.12
CA ALA A 66 15.73 -15.08 23.14
C ALA A 66 15.17 -15.29 21.73
N HIS A 67 13.99 -15.91 21.68
CA HIS A 67 13.29 -16.17 20.44
C HIS A 67 11.78 -16.23 20.67
N ALA A 68 11.01 -15.71 19.71
CA ALA A 68 9.56 -15.78 19.71
C ALA A 68 8.99 -16.08 18.32
N ILE A 69 7.87 -16.81 18.28
CA ILE A 69 7.12 -17.11 17.04
C ILE A 69 5.69 -16.61 17.17
N PHE A 70 5.21 -15.95 16.11
CA PHE A 70 3.89 -15.38 16.01
C PHE A 70 3.15 -15.90 14.78
N LEU A 71 1.88 -16.27 14.97
CA LEU A 71 0.97 -16.65 13.89
C LEU A 71 -0.35 -15.87 13.93
N ASP A 72 -1.12 -15.94 12.85
CA ASP A 72 -2.41 -15.26 12.67
C ASP A 72 -3.63 -16.03 13.20
N TYR A 73 -3.41 -17.07 14.01
CA TYR A 73 -4.43 -17.86 14.68
C TYR A 73 -4.01 -18.29 16.08
N PRO A 74 -4.95 -18.66 16.98
CA PRO A 74 -4.67 -19.12 18.34
C PRO A 74 -3.60 -20.21 18.48
N ASN A 75 -2.76 -20.12 19.52
CA ASN A 75 -1.69 -21.10 19.81
C ASN A 75 -2.18 -22.41 20.44
N TRP A 76 -3.42 -22.43 20.91
CA TRP A 76 -4.13 -23.62 21.37
C TRP A 76 -5.41 -23.79 20.58
N ASN A 77 -5.93 -25.02 20.57
CA ASN A 77 -7.14 -25.38 19.83
C ASN A 77 -8.42 -24.90 20.53
N VAL A 78 -8.54 -23.58 20.72
CA VAL A 78 -9.73 -22.91 21.27
C VAL A 78 -10.65 -22.38 20.18
N ALA A 79 -10.11 -22.13 18.99
CA ALA A 79 -10.86 -21.73 17.81
C ALA A 79 -10.21 -22.30 16.56
N LYS A 80 -10.99 -22.40 15.48
CA LYS A 80 -10.44 -22.72 14.17
C LYS A 80 -9.65 -21.54 13.62
N GLN A 81 -8.70 -21.84 12.73
CA GLN A 81 -7.85 -20.82 12.11
C GLN A 81 -8.67 -19.80 11.31
N ASP A 82 -9.79 -20.19 10.69
CA ASP A 82 -10.66 -19.35 9.87
C ASP A 82 -11.64 -18.48 10.68
N ASP A 83 -12.08 -18.92 11.86
CA ASP A 83 -13.20 -18.33 12.62
C ASP A 83 -12.87 -18.07 14.11
N TRP A 84 -11.69 -17.53 14.40
CA TRP A 84 -11.34 -17.14 15.76
C TRP A 84 -11.93 -15.78 16.18
N VAL A 85 -12.21 -14.89 15.22
CA VAL A 85 -12.62 -13.50 15.49
C VAL A 85 -13.94 -13.45 16.25
N SER A 86 -14.92 -14.26 15.86
CA SER A 86 -16.25 -14.32 16.49
C SER A 86 -16.15 -14.63 17.98
N LEU A 87 -15.32 -15.61 18.34
CA LEU A 87 -15.10 -16.02 19.72
C LEU A 87 -14.44 -14.93 20.58
N PHE A 88 -13.48 -14.20 20.02
CA PHE A 88 -12.78 -13.13 20.75
C PHE A 88 -13.65 -11.87 20.89
N GLN A 89 -14.55 -11.61 19.95
CA GLN A 89 -15.57 -10.55 20.09
C GLN A 89 -16.59 -10.90 21.17
N GLU A 90 -17.01 -12.17 21.27
CA GLU A 90 -17.88 -12.63 22.36
C GLU A 90 -17.21 -12.55 23.74
N LEU A 91 -15.89 -12.79 23.79
CA LEU A 91 -15.10 -12.65 25.03
C LEU A 91 -15.08 -11.20 25.52
N ASP A 92 -14.77 -10.26 24.63
CA ASP A 92 -14.75 -8.83 24.93
C ASP A 92 -15.04 -8.00 23.67
N ASN A 93 -16.24 -7.41 23.62
CA ASN A 93 -16.69 -6.58 22.51
C ASN A 93 -15.98 -5.22 22.44
N GLU A 94 -15.31 -4.79 23.52
CA GLU A 94 -14.57 -3.52 23.55
C GLU A 94 -13.21 -3.63 22.84
N ILE A 95 -12.75 -4.85 22.55
CA ILE A 95 -11.48 -5.10 21.86
C ILE A 95 -11.76 -5.31 20.36
N PRO A 96 -11.49 -4.31 19.48
CA PRO A 96 -11.74 -4.40 18.04
C PRO A 96 -10.66 -5.24 17.33
N CYS A 97 -10.51 -6.50 17.73
CA CYS A 97 -9.58 -7.43 17.10
C CYS A 97 -10.07 -7.85 15.71
N THR A 98 -9.12 -7.93 14.79
CA THR A 98 -9.30 -8.33 13.40
C THR A 98 -8.07 -9.10 12.93
N PRO A 99 -8.15 -9.90 11.86
CA PRO A 99 -6.97 -10.58 11.32
C PRO A 99 -5.87 -9.63 10.83
N LEU A 100 -6.21 -8.38 10.51
CA LEU A 100 -5.24 -7.36 10.09
C LEU A 100 -4.38 -6.86 11.26
N ASN A 101 -4.98 -6.72 12.45
CA ASN A 101 -4.36 -6.01 13.58
C ASN A 101 -3.99 -6.92 14.77
N THR A 102 -4.04 -8.24 14.57
CA THR A 102 -3.88 -9.23 15.65
C THR A 102 -2.93 -10.35 15.25
N LEU A 103 -2.01 -10.71 16.15
CA LEU A 103 -1.20 -11.93 16.09
C LEU A 103 -1.27 -12.67 17.42
N PHE A 104 -0.91 -13.95 17.38
CA PHE A 104 -0.85 -14.82 18.55
C PHE A 104 0.59 -15.26 18.79
N MET A 105 1.06 -15.16 20.03
CA MET A 105 2.36 -15.70 20.41
C MET A 105 2.25 -17.22 20.59
N HIS A 106 2.86 -17.97 19.69
CA HIS A 106 2.87 -19.44 19.73
C HIS A 106 4.03 -20.01 20.51
N PHE A 107 5.12 -19.27 20.62
CA PHE A 107 6.31 -19.75 21.27
C PHE A 107 7.16 -18.60 21.79
N PHE A 108 7.72 -18.75 22.98
CA PHE A 108 8.71 -17.84 23.54
C PHE A 108 9.72 -18.59 24.41
N VAL A 109 11.01 -18.30 24.19
CA VAL A 109 12.12 -18.76 25.03
C VAL A 109 13.13 -17.64 25.21
N ALA A 110 13.76 -17.60 26.38
CA ALA A 110 14.82 -16.64 26.68
C ALA A 110 15.79 -17.20 27.72
N VAL A 111 16.99 -16.60 27.75
CA VAL A 111 17.93 -16.75 28.86
C VAL A 111 17.33 -16.08 30.11
N ASP A 112 17.19 -16.83 31.20
CA ASP A 112 16.51 -16.38 32.43
C ASP A 112 16.94 -15.00 32.91
N GLU A 113 18.26 -14.78 32.95
CA GLU A 113 18.87 -13.59 33.52
C GLU A 113 18.41 -12.29 32.82
N TYR A 114 18.05 -12.38 31.53
CA TYR A 114 17.61 -11.24 30.72
C TYR A 114 16.17 -11.38 30.23
N SER A 115 15.44 -12.41 30.66
CA SER A 115 14.15 -12.82 30.06
C SER A 115 13.13 -11.70 29.90
N THR A 116 12.95 -10.85 30.92
CA THR A 116 12.02 -9.70 30.87
C THR A 116 12.46 -8.63 29.88
N GLY A 117 13.75 -8.30 29.85
CA GLY A 117 14.31 -7.35 28.89
C GLY A 117 14.19 -7.87 27.46
N CYS A 118 14.49 -9.16 27.26
CA CYS A 118 14.37 -9.81 25.96
C CYS A 118 12.92 -9.81 25.45
N LEU A 119 11.95 -10.12 26.32
CA LEU A 119 10.53 -10.12 25.94
C LEU A 119 10.09 -8.73 25.48
N LYS A 120 10.40 -7.68 26.25
CA LYS A 120 10.02 -6.30 25.92
C LYS A 120 10.63 -5.85 24.59
N GLU A 121 11.89 -6.18 24.33
CA GLU A 121 12.54 -5.80 23.07
C GLU A 121 11.99 -6.57 21.85
N ILE A 122 11.68 -7.86 22.01
CA ILE A 122 11.01 -8.64 20.97
C ILE A 122 9.63 -8.05 20.66
N ILE A 123 8.83 -7.75 21.68
CA ILE A 123 7.48 -7.20 21.50
C ILE A 123 7.53 -5.83 20.82
N ARG A 124 8.45 -4.96 21.25
CA ARG A 124 8.71 -3.66 20.62
C ARG A 124 9.09 -3.82 19.14
N THR A 125 9.95 -4.78 18.83
CA THR A 125 10.39 -5.07 17.46
C THR A 125 9.25 -5.60 16.60
N VAL A 126 8.42 -6.50 17.12
CA VAL A 126 7.26 -7.06 16.41
C VAL A 126 6.26 -5.95 16.06
N PHE A 127 5.95 -5.07 17.01
CA PHE A 127 5.10 -3.91 16.72
C PHE A 127 5.77 -2.93 15.74
N LYS A 128 7.09 -2.73 15.77
CA LYS A 128 7.78 -1.91 14.77
C LYS A 128 7.69 -2.54 13.36
N ALA A 129 7.88 -3.85 13.25
CA ALA A 129 7.92 -4.56 11.98
C ALA A 129 6.55 -4.71 11.30
N VAL A 130 5.45 -4.71 12.07
CA VAL A 130 4.08 -4.79 11.55
C VAL A 130 3.29 -3.56 11.99
N PRO A 131 3.22 -2.50 11.16
CA PRO A 131 2.56 -1.24 11.51
C PRO A 131 1.08 -1.38 11.89
N GLU A 132 0.36 -2.30 11.24
CA GLU A 132 -1.08 -2.54 11.43
C GLU A 132 -1.40 -3.32 12.71
N LEU A 133 -0.40 -4.00 13.30
CA LEU A 133 -0.57 -4.85 14.48
C LEU A 133 -0.79 -4.01 15.74
N TYR A 134 -1.93 -4.22 16.41
CA TYR A 134 -2.34 -3.54 17.65
C TYR A 134 -2.39 -4.47 18.86
N PHE A 135 -2.69 -5.74 18.63
CA PHE A 135 -2.88 -6.72 19.69
C PHE A 135 -2.01 -7.95 19.45
N ILE A 136 -1.33 -8.39 20.50
CA ILE A 136 -0.73 -9.72 20.55
C ILE A 136 -1.46 -10.51 21.62
N PHE A 137 -2.06 -11.64 21.25
CA PHE A 137 -2.69 -12.54 22.20
C PHE A 137 -1.77 -13.69 22.59
N LEU A 138 -1.96 -14.17 23.81
CA LEU A 138 -1.33 -15.37 24.33
C LEU A 138 -2.35 -16.20 25.10
N ILE A 139 -2.52 -17.45 24.69
CA ILE A 139 -3.47 -18.38 25.31
C ILE A 139 -2.68 -19.41 26.10
N VAL A 140 -3.08 -19.64 27.35
CA VAL A 140 -2.37 -20.52 28.28
C VAL A 140 -3.38 -21.37 29.06
N PRO A 141 -3.12 -22.66 29.32
CA PRO A 141 -3.99 -23.45 30.18
C PRO A 141 -4.16 -22.81 31.56
N THR A 142 -5.39 -22.72 32.07
CA THR A 142 -5.70 -22.01 33.33
C THR A 142 -4.95 -22.53 34.56
N TYR A 143 -4.52 -23.79 34.56
CA TYR A 143 -3.73 -24.39 35.64
C TYR A 143 -2.23 -24.02 35.59
N VAL A 144 -1.77 -23.31 34.57
CA VAL A 144 -0.37 -22.86 34.40
C VAL A 144 -0.28 -21.36 34.59
N SER A 145 0.64 -20.89 35.43
CA SER A 145 0.93 -19.46 35.56
C SER A 145 1.85 -18.97 34.42
N LEU A 146 1.64 -17.73 33.96
CA LEU A 146 2.48 -17.07 32.95
C LEU A 146 3.96 -16.92 33.37
N GLY A 147 4.24 -17.02 34.67
CA GLY A 147 5.56 -16.74 35.23
C GLY A 147 5.87 -15.25 35.31
N SER A 148 6.99 -14.92 35.95
CA SER A 148 7.37 -13.52 36.23
C SER A 148 7.72 -12.71 34.97
N THR A 149 8.02 -13.38 33.86
CA THR A 149 8.44 -12.72 32.61
C THR A 149 7.24 -12.28 31.78
N LEU A 150 6.35 -13.21 31.41
CA LEU A 150 5.24 -12.93 30.49
C LEU A 150 4.19 -12.00 31.11
N ILE A 151 3.97 -12.09 32.42
CA ILE A 151 3.03 -11.21 33.16
C ILE A 151 3.45 -9.73 33.16
N THR A 152 4.68 -9.41 32.73
CA THR A 152 5.14 -8.00 32.63
C THR A 152 4.64 -7.28 31.38
N VAL A 153 4.04 -8.01 30.44
CA VAL A 153 3.64 -7.54 29.11
C VAL A 153 2.21 -7.98 28.75
N PHE A 154 1.72 -9.05 29.37
CA PHE A 154 0.42 -9.63 29.08
C PHE A 154 -0.54 -9.47 30.27
N ASP A 155 -1.70 -8.89 30.00
CA ASP A 155 -2.82 -8.77 30.93
C ASP A 155 -3.90 -9.80 30.62
N GLN A 156 -4.54 -10.37 31.64
CA GLN A 156 -5.59 -11.37 31.43
C GLN A 156 -6.92 -10.70 31.07
N VAL A 157 -7.53 -11.14 29.97
CA VAL A 157 -8.83 -10.64 29.49
C VAL A 157 -9.95 -11.54 30.00
N GLY A 158 -9.78 -12.86 29.92
CA GLY A 158 -10.81 -13.81 30.32
C GLY A 158 -10.40 -15.25 30.07
N ASN A 159 -11.38 -16.16 30.10
CA ASN A 159 -11.17 -17.59 29.89
C ASN A 159 -12.08 -18.11 28.78
N ILE A 160 -11.58 -19.08 28.01
CA ILE A 160 -12.26 -19.72 26.89
C ILE A 160 -12.10 -21.24 27.00
N PRO A 161 -13.16 -22.04 26.74
CA PRO A 161 -13.07 -23.50 26.72
C PRO A 161 -12.31 -24.01 25.48
N CYS A 162 -11.58 -25.10 25.62
CA CYS A 162 -10.93 -25.77 24.48
C CYS A 162 -11.96 -26.53 23.61
N LEU A 163 -11.73 -26.59 22.29
CA LEU A 163 -12.59 -27.34 21.37
C LEU A 163 -12.43 -28.87 21.52
N THR A 164 -11.29 -29.34 22.03
CA THR A 164 -10.94 -30.77 22.07
C THR A 164 -10.94 -31.39 23.45
N TYR A 165 -10.80 -30.59 24.50
CA TYR A 165 -10.66 -31.06 25.88
C TYR A 165 -11.56 -30.27 26.82
N ASP A 166 -11.96 -30.87 27.93
CA ASP A 166 -12.71 -30.21 29.01
C ASP A 166 -11.73 -29.42 29.91
N GLU A 167 -10.97 -28.53 29.29
CA GLU A 167 -10.00 -27.64 29.96
C GLU A 167 -10.24 -26.21 29.51
N ASP A 168 -10.26 -25.30 30.50
CA ASP A 168 -10.35 -23.87 30.26
C ASP A 168 -8.96 -23.27 30.02
N PHE A 169 -8.90 -22.33 29.10
CA PHE A 169 -7.70 -21.60 28.74
C PHE A 169 -7.88 -20.11 29.06
N ALA A 170 -6.87 -19.53 29.71
CA ALA A 170 -6.80 -18.11 29.98
C ALA A 170 -6.26 -17.38 28.76
N VAL A 171 -6.97 -16.34 28.33
CA VAL A 171 -6.61 -15.45 27.24
C VAL A 171 -5.95 -14.21 27.82
N HIS A 172 -4.76 -13.91 27.34
CA HIS A 172 -4.02 -12.71 27.71
C HIS A 172 -3.74 -11.84 26.50
N ILE A 173 -3.73 -10.54 26.70
CA ILE A 173 -3.54 -9.52 25.67
C ILE A 173 -2.33 -8.66 25.99
N CYS A 174 -1.59 -8.30 24.95
CA CYS A 174 -0.55 -7.28 24.98
C CYS A 174 -0.95 -6.19 24.00
N HIS A 175 -1.07 -4.95 24.50
CA HIS A 175 -1.42 -3.81 23.67
C HIS A 175 -0.18 -3.14 23.12
N ARG A 176 -0.27 -2.67 21.87
CA ARG A 176 0.80 -1.92 21.23
C ARG A 176 1.22 -0.68 22.02
N HIS A 177 0.26 0.10 22.50
CA HIS A 177 0.51 1.42 23.09
C HIS A 177 1.35 1.37 24.37
N ASP A 178 1.40 0.22 25.04
CA ASP A 178 2.24 0.00 26.23
C ASP A 178 3.72 -0.18 25.90
N HIS A 179 4.04 -0.49 24.64
CA HIS A 179 5.39 -0.84 24.19
C HIS A 179 5.91 0.03 23.04
N TYR A 180 5.01 0.66 22.29
CA TYR A 180 5.33 1.47 21.13
C TYR A 180 4.41 2.70 21.10
N PRO A 181 4.96 3.92 21.25
CA PRO A 181 4.15 5.12 21.42
C PRO A 181 3.28 5.39 20.19
N GLN A 182 2.09 5.93 20.43
CA GLN A 182 1.24 6.45 19.38
C GLN A 182 1.75 7.83 18.96
N LEU A 183 1.99 8.00 17.67
CA LEU A 183 2.40 9.28 17.11
C LEU A 183 1.26 10.30 17.20
N HIS A 184 1.53 11.47 17.77
CA HIS A 184 0.57 12.57 17.79
C HIS A 184 0.88 13.54 16.65
N ILE A 185 -0.07 13.72 15.73
CA ILE A 185 0.11 14.61 14.58
C ILE A 185 -0.61 15.93 14.84
N ARG A 186 0.09 17.05 14.59
CA ARG A 186 -0.44 18.41 14.70
C ARG A 186 0.18 19.34 13.68
N LYS A 187 -0.37 20.55 13.53
CA LYS A 187 0.29 21.62 12.77
C LYS A 187 1.65 21.98 13.38
N ALA A 188 2.62 22.25 12.51
CA ALA A 188 3.96 22.68 12.87
C ALA A 188 3.93 24.08 13.49
N ARG A 189 4.87 24.33 14.40
CA ARG A 189 5.15 25.61 15.04
C ARG A 189 6.61 25.97 14.81
N VAL A 190 6.94 27.25 14.81
CA VAL A 190 8.31 27.72 14.57
C VAL A 190 9.30 27.12 15.59
N GLU A 191 8.85 26.87 16.81
CA GLU A 191 9.61 26.19 17.87
C GLU A 191 10.06 24.76 17.49
N ASP A 192 9.35 24.08 16.59
CA ASP A 192 9.68 22.71 16.16
C ASP A 192 10.95 22.66 15.28
N HIS A 193 11.41 23.82 14.79
CA HIS A 193 12.62 23.95 13.96
C HIS A 193 13.82 23.23 14.58
N ASP A 194 14.12 23.52 15.84
CA ASP A 194 15.33 23.04 16.51
C ASP A 194 15.32 21.51 16.73
N ASP A 195 14.12 20.94 16.87
CA ASP A 195 13.93 19.50 17.01
C ASP A 195 14.07 18.76 15.67
N LEU A 196 13.63 19.38 14.58
CA LEU A 196 13.59 18.80 13.24
C LEU A 196 14.90 18.94 12.48
N MET A 197 15.66 20.02 12.72
CA MET A 197 16.93 20.26 12.03
C MET A 197 17.93 19.09 12.15
N PRO A 198 18.16 18.48 13.33
CA PRO A 198 19.02 17.30 13.45
C PRO A 198 18.55 16.12 12.60
N ILE A 199 17.23 15.96 12.42
CA ILE A 199 16.64 14.88 11.62
C ILE A 199 16.94 15.14 10.14
N PHE A 200 16.71 16.36 9.66
CA PHE A 200 17.04 16.72 8.27
C PHE A 200 18.53 16.58 7.97
N MET A 201 19.42 17.05 8.85
CA MET A 201 20.88 16.96 8.65
C MET A 201 21.39 15.51 8.65
N HIS A 202 20.64 14.57 9.23
CA HIS A 202 20.99 13.15 9.17
C HIS A 202 20.76 12.56 7.78
N TYR A 203 19.71 12.99 7.08
CA TYR A 203 19.35 12.49 5.76
C TYR A 203 20.00 13.28 4.62
N ASP A 204 20.08 14.61 4.75
CA ASP A 204 20.59 15.46 3.68
C ASP A 204 21.10 16.83 4.18
N ASN A 205 22.38 17.11 3.94
CA ASN A 205 22.96 18.42 4.24
C ASN A 205 22.72 19.44 3.11
N THR A 206 22.34 19.00 1.91
CA THR A 206 22.22 19.87 0.73
C THR A 206 21.03 20.82 0.82
N LEU A 207 19.94 20.44 1.51
CA LEU A 207 18.78 21.33 1.71
C LEU A 207 19.16 22.62 2.45
N ARG A 208 20.07 22.54 3.44
CA ARG A 208 20.59 23.71 4.13
C ARG A 208 21.49 24.56 3.24
N GLU A 209 22.22 23.93 2.31
CA GLU A 209 23.09 24.63 1.37
C GLU A 209 22.28 25.35 0.28
N ILE A 210 21.15 24.79 -0.13
CA ILE A 210 20.28 25.34 -1.19
C ILE A 210 19.32 26.41 -0.65
N TYR A 211 18.70 26.17 0.51
CA TYR A 211 17.62 27.02 1.05
C TYR A 211 18.01 27.80 2.32
N GLY A 212 19.24 27.64 2.82
CA GLY A 212 19.75 28.35 3.99
C GLY A 212 19.40 27.69 5.32
N GLU A 213 19.87 28.27 6.43
CA GLU A 213 19.68 27.71 7.78
C GLU A 213 18.27 27.87 8.35
N TYR A 214 17.45 28.75 7.77
CA TYR A 214 16.11 29.10 8.26
C TYR A 214 14.97 28.61 7.36
N PHE A 215 15.26 27.81 6.33
CA PHE A 215 14.26 27.38 5.33
C PHE A 215 13.03 26.74 5.97
N LEU A 216 13.23 25.94 7.02
CA LEU A 216 12.15 25.22 7.68
C LEU A 216 11.28 26.18 8.52
N ALA A 217 11.88 27.19 9.14
CA ALA A 217 11.14 28.21 9.86
C ALA A 217 10.29 29.05 8.89
N GLU A 218 10.87 29.47 7.76
CA GLU A 218 10.15 30.21 6.70
C GLU A 218 8.99 29.39 6.14
N LEU A 219 9.20 28.10 5.88
CA LEU A 219 8.14 27.20 5.40
C LEU A 219 7.01 27.00 6.42
N ILE A 220 7.35 26.95 7.72
CA ILE A 220 6.37 26.85 8.81
C ILE A 220 5.62 28.18 9.00
N GLU A 221 6.28 29.33 8.82
CA GLU A 221 5.66 30.66 8.92
C GLU A 221 4.76 30.96 7.72
N ALA A 222 5.11 30.51 6.52
CA ALA A 222 4.38 30.71 5.27
C ALA A 222 3.14 29.79 5.11
N GLN A 223 2.62 29.21 6.18
CA GLN A 223 1.40 28.41 6.13
C GLN A 223 0.17 29.28 5.83
N ASP A 224 -0.63 28.87 4.85
CA ASP A 224 -1.85 29.55 4.43
C ASP A 224 -3.01 28.53 4.26
N GLU A 225 -4.03 28.83 3.45
CA GLU A 225 -5.15 27.93 3.17
C GLU A 225 -4.78 26.77 2.23
N GLU A 226 -3.74 26.93 1.42
CA GLU A 226 -3.29 25.97 0.41
C GLU A 226 -2.06 25.17 0.86
N ASN A 227 -1.22 25.78 1.70
CA ASN A 227 0.06 25.29 2.18
C ASN A 227 0.00 25.02 3.67
N HIS A 228 0.31 23.79 4.08
CA HIS A 228 0.32 23.41 5.48
C HIS A 228 1.59 22.64 5.84
N ALA A 229 2.11 22.94 7.04
CA ALA A 229 3.23 22.23 7.63
C ALA A 229 2.73 21.44 8.84
N VAL A 230 3.07 20.15 8.89
CA VAL A 230 2.56 19.20 9.87
C VAL A 230 3.73 18.49 10.53
N VAL A 231 3.66 18.31 11.84
CA VAL A 231 4.67 17.58 12.61
C VAL A 231 4.06 16.38 13.33
N CYS A 232 4.91 15.39 13.55
CA CYS A 232 4.66 14.29 14.46
C CYS A 232 5.42 14.54 15.77
N GLU A 233 4.72 14.48 16.90
CA GLU A 233 5.26 14.72 18.23
C GLU A 233 5.22 13.43 19.08
N VAL A 234 6.31 13.19 19.82
CA VAL A 234 6.41 12.16 20.86
C VAL A 234 7.00 12.80 22.11
N GLU A 235 6.30 12.70 23.24
CA GLU A 235 6.73 13.24 24.55
C GLU A 235 7.13 14.73 24.52
N GLY A 236 6.44 15.57 23.73
CA GLY A 236 6.74 17.00 23.65
C GLY A 236 7.75 17.38 22.58
N LYS A 237 8.37 16.42 21.89
CA LYS A 237 9.42 16.64 20.89
C LYS A 237 8.94 16.34 19.47
N ALA A 238 9.24 17.21 18.52
CA ALA A 238 8.97 16.92 17.10
C ALA A 238 9.95 15.85 16.57
N VAL A 239 9.41 14.77 16.00
CA VAL A 239 10.17 13.61 15.49
C VAL A 239 9.92 13.33 14.01
N GLY A 240 9.11 14.16 13.35
CA GLY A 240 8.91 14.11 11.91
C GLY A 240 8.13 15.31 11.39
N PHE A 241 8.25 15.58 10.11
CA PHE A 241 7.73 16.76 9.43
C PHE A 241 7.16 16.39 8.05
N MET A 242 6.07 17.03 7.66
CA MET A 242 5.46 16.92 6.34
C MET A 242 4.93 18.28 5.89
N SER A 243 5.41 18.78 4.74
CA SER A 243 4.86 19.95 4.06
C SER A 243 3.97 19.51 2.91
N VAL A 244 2.77 20.08 2.83
CA VAL A 244 1.75 19.75 1.84
C VAL A 244 1.18 21.00 1.19
N CYS A 245 0.86 20.89 -0.10
CA CYS A 245 0.34 21.99 -0.92
C CYS A 245 -0.84 21.52 -1.78
N SER A 246 -1.92 22.30 -1.84
CA SER A 246 -3.07 22.00 -2.71
C SER A 246 -2.89 22.43 -4.17
N SER A 247 -1.90 23.28 -4.46
CA SER A 247 -1.57 23.71 -5.82
C SER A 247 -0.76 22.63 -6.54
N VAL A 248 -1.39 21.97 -7.52
CA VAL A 248 -0.80 20.89 -8.32
C VAL A 248 -0.95 21.24 -9.80
N ASN A 249 0.16 21.16 -10.56
CA ASN A 249 0.13 21.33 -12.00
C ASN A 249 -0.47 20.09 -12.69
N LEU A 250 -1.80 20.01 -12.72
CA LEU A 250 -2.52 18.89 -13.34
C LEU A 250 -2.29 18.80 -14.85
N THR A 251 -2.08 19.93 -15.53
CA THR A 251 -1.82 19.97 -16.97
C THR A 251 -0.58 19.17 -17.33
N LEU A 252 0.53 19.40 -16.62
CA LEU A 252 1.76 18.62 -16.81
C LEU A 252 1.53 17.13 -16.50
N LEU A 253 0.79 16.82 -15.43
CA LEU A 253 0.52 15.43 -15.06
C LEU A 253 -0.34 14.70 -16.10
N HIS A 254 -1.35 15.35 -16.68
CA HIS A 254 -2.16 14.79 -17.77
C HIS A 254 -1.34 14.55 -19.04
N GLU A 255 -0.27 15.33 -19.26
CA GLU A 255 0.61 15.15 -20.40
C GLU A 255 1.61 13.99 -20.24
N CYS A 256 2.03 13.74 -18.99
CA CYS A 256 3.12 12.83 -18.67
C CYS A 256 2.68 11.45 -18.19
N PHE A 257 1.49 11.30 -17.59
CA PHE A 257 1.08 10.07 -16.90
C PHE A 257 -0.29 9.53 -17.32
N ASP A 258 -0.46 8.21 -17.28
CA ASP A 258 -1.76 7.55 -17.43
C ASP A 258 -2.60 7.70 -16.15
N LEU A 259 -3.41 8.76 -16.13
CA LEU A 259 -4.28 9.10 -15.00
C LEU A 259 -5.70 8.53 -15.14
N GLY A 260 -5.96 7.71 -16.16
CA GLY A 260 -7.27 7.08 -16.41
C GLY A 260 -7.83 6.36 -15.18
N PRO A 261 -7.06 5.50 -14.49
CA PRO A 261 -7.53 4.81 -13.28
C PRO A 261 -7.92 5.70 -12.10
N PHE A 262 -7.48 6.96 -12.10
CA PHE A 262 -7.73 7.94 -11.03
C PHE A 262 -8.59 9.11 -11.47
N HIS A 263 -9.26 8.99 -12.62
CA HIS A 263 -10.10 10.04 -13.21
C HIS A 263 -9.37 11.39 -13.32
N GLY A 264 -8.09 11.36 -13.73
CA GLY A 264 -7.31 12.60 -13.90
C GLY A 264 -7.01 13.36 -12.61
N PHE A 265 -7.25 12.77 -11.44
CA PHE A 265 -7.27 13.43 -10.12
C PHE A 265 -8.33 14.55 -9.99
N CYS A 266 -9.37 14.51 -10.82
CA CYS A 266 -10.47 15.46 -10.79
C CYS A 266 -11.75 14.83 -10.24
N VAL A 267 -12.67 15.66 -9.76
CA VAL A 267 -14.04 15.23 -9.47
C VAL A 267 -14.74 14.93 -10.81
N PRO A 268 -15.46 13.80 -10.97
CA PRO A 268 -16.16 13.51 -12.22
C PRO A 268 -17.15 14.60 -12.63
N HIS A 269 -17.06 15.05 -13.88
CA HIS A 269 -17.91 16.08 -14.48
C HIS A 269 -18.69 15.49 -15.68
N PRO A 270 -19.97 15.86 -15.89
CA PRO A 270 -20.79 15.31 -16.97
C PRO A 270 -20.22 15.55 -18.38
N ASP A 271 -19.43 16.61 -18.54
CA ASP A 271 -18.82 16.99 -19.83
C ASP A 271 -17.41 16.39 -20.04
N ASP A 272 -16.98 15.47 -19.17
CA ASP A 272 -15.67 14.80 -19.32
C ASP A 272 -15.60 13.97 -20.62
N LEU A 273 -14.51 14.12 -21.36
CA LEU A 273 -14.27 13.38 -22.60
C LEU A 273 -13.33 12.21 -22.32
N LEU A 274 -13.91 11.06 -21.93
CA LEU A 274 -13.16 9.87 -21.52
C LEU A 274 -12.90 8.86 -22.65
N GLU A 275 -13.69 8.91 -23.71
CA GLU A 275 -13.56 8.03 -24.88
C GLU A 275 -13.38 8.86 -26.16
N PRO A 276 -12.63 8.36 -27.15
CA PRO A 276 -12.56 8.98 -28.45
C PRO A 276 -13.94 9.00 -29.10
N SER A 277 -14.39 10.19 -29.54
CA SER A 277 -15.63 10.34 -30.29
C SER A 277 -15.60 9.45 -31.54
N LYS A 278 -16.58 8.56 -31.70
CA LYS A 278 -16.71 7.66 -32.86
C LYS A 278 -17.16 8.38 -34.15
N GLU A 279 -16.84 9.66 -34.31
CA GLU A 279 -17.25 10.47 -35.46
C GLU A 279 -16.03 11.00 -36.22
N SER A 280 -15.40 10.12 -37.01
CA SER A 280 -14.70 10.46 -38.26
C SER A 280 -14.13 9.20 -38.95
N SER A 281 -14.99 8.34 -39.48
CA SER A 281 -14.58 7.33 -40.47
C SER A 281 -15.55 7.22 -41.65
N ILE A 282 -16.29 8.30 -41.94
CA ILE A 282 -17.09 8.41 -43.16
C ILE A 282 -16.63 9.66 -43.93
N GLN A 283 -15.49 9.55 -44.61
CA GLN A 283 -15.22 10.36 -45.79
C GLN A 283 -14.14 9.68 -46.64
N GLY A 284 -14.59 8.98 -47.69
CA GLY A 284 -13.67 8.34 -48.63
C GLY A 284 -14.27 7.28 -49.53
N SER A 285 -15.46 7.51 -50.12
CA SER A 285 -15.85 6.82 -51.34
C SER A 285 -16.99 7.57 -52.05
N GLN A 286 -16.60 8.50 -52.93
CA GLN A 286 -17.43 8.85 -54.09
C GLN A 286 -16.96 8.03 -55.30
N ASP A 287 -17.93 7.78 -56.19
CA ASP A 287 -17.91 7.07 -57.49
C ASP A 287 -18.13 5.55 -57.38
N THR A 288 -19.14 4.89 -57.98
CA THR A 288 -19.93 5.18 -59.19
C THR A 288 -21.22 4.33 -59.23
N GLU A 289 -22.30 4.92 -59.79
CA GLU A 289 -23.56 4.41 -60.40
C GLU A 289 -23.93 2.89 -60.33
N ILE A 290 -25.19 2.49 -60.11
CA ILE A 290 -26.30 2.43 -61.10
C ILE A 290 -27.69 2.29 -60.41
N LYS A 291 -28.69 2.92 -61.05
CA LYS A 291 -30.14 2.99 -60.77
C LYS A 291 -30.90 1.65 -60.70
N SER A 292 -31.99 1.63 -59.91
CA SER A 292 -33.32 1.24 -60.40
C SER A 292 -34.46 1.71 -59.48
N ASP A 293 -35.50 2.28 -60.10
CA ASP A 293 -36.71 2.89 -59.54
C ASP A 293 -37.63 1.96 -58.71
N SER A 294 -38.39 2.53 -57.77
CA SER A 294 -39.87 2.50 -57.83
C SER A 294 -40.52 3.40 -56.76
N GLN A 295 -41.70 3.92 -57.16
CA GLN A 295 -42.46 5.05 -56.64
C GLN A 295 -43.25 4.79 -55.34
N GLY A 296 -43.64 5.88 -54.66
CA GLY A 296 -44.94 5.96 -54.00
C GLY A 296 -45.12 7.07 -52.93
N SER A 297 -45.65 8.24 -53.36
CA SER A 297 -46.64 9.17 -52.69
C SER A 297 -46.48 9.56 -51.20
N GLN A 298 -46.76 10.77 -50.70
CA GLN A 298 -47.50 12.02 -51.08
C GLN A 298 -47.11 13.09 -50.01
N LYS A 299 -46.76 14.35 -50.35
CA LYS A 299 -47.55 15.62 -50.18
C LYS A 299 -48.21 15.83 -48.78
N VAL A 300 -48.20 16.97 -48.06
CA VAL A 300 -48.11 18.42 -48.41
C VAL A 300 -48.11 19.32 -47.13
N ALA A 301 -47.49 20.52 -47.24
CA ALA A 301 -47.69 21.86 -46.62
C ALA A 301 -47.53 22.18 -45.10
N GLU A 302 -46.55 23.06 -44.79
CA GLU A 302 -46.66 24.51 -44.42
C GLU A 302 -48.01 25.04 -43.89
N GLU A 303 -48.19 26.01 -42.97
CA GLU A 303 -47.42 26.93 -42.08
C GLU A 303 -48.55 27.71 -41.28
N PRO A 304 -48.42 28.93 -40.69
CA PRO A 304 -47.53 29.46 -39.63
C PRO A 304 -48.29 30.33 -38.56
N GLY A 305 -47.54 30.92 -37.61
CA GLY A 305 -47.87 32.19 -36.93
C GLY A 305 -48.22 32.11 -35.43
N VAL A 306 -47.87 33.04 -34.52
CA VAL A 306 -47.38 34.44 -34.60
C VAL A 306 -47.14 34.96 -33.14
N PHE A 307 -46.22 35.93 -32.94
CA PHE A 307 -46.05 36.92 -31.82
C PHE A 307 -45.65 36.43 -30.40
N ALA A 308 -44.90 37.14 -29.53
CA ALA A 308 -44.14 38.41 -29.56
C ALA A 308 -43.28 38.55 -28.27
N SER A 309 -42.12 39.22 -28.40
CA SER A 309 -41.47 40.25 -27.52
C SER A 309 -41.27 40.04 -26.00
N SER A 310 -40.04 40.28 -25.49
CA SER A 310 -39.58 41.62 -25.04
C SER A 310 -38.12 41.62 -24.51
N GLU A 311 -37.38 42.68 -24.82
CA GLU A 311 -35.99 43.02 -24.43
C GLU A 311 -35.92 44.13 -23.35
N ALA A 312 -34.67 44.46 -22.94
CA ALA A 312 -34.10 45.68 -22.32
C ALA A 312 -33.74 45.52 -20.82
N ILE A 313 -32.47 45.56 -20.33
CA ILE A 313 -31.33 46.51 -20.43
C ILE A 313 -31.63 47.91 -19.92
N VAL A 314 -30.94 48.36 -18.84
CA VAL A 314 -30.37 49.72 -18.66
C VAL A 314 -29.20 49.67 -17.64
N GLU A 315 -28.03 50.16 -18.06
CA GLU A 315 -26.85 50.59 -17.26
C GLU A 315 -27.03 52.02 -16.70
N THR A 316 -26.32 52.44 -15.64
CA THR A 316 -25.43 53.65 -15.68
C THR A 316 -24.53 53.77 -14.42
N GLN A 317 -23.29 54.24 -14.66
CA GLN A 317 -22.22 54.76 -13.76
C GLN A 317 -22.64 56.06 -12.99
N GLU A 318 -21.94 56.72 -12.05
CA GLU A 318 -20.51 57.13 -11.98
C GLU A 318 -20.18 57.92 -10.66
N LYS A 319 -18.92 57.87 -10.16
CA LYS A 319 -18.07 58.89 -9.44
C LYS A 319 -18.44 59.46 -8.05
N GLN A 320 -17.56 59.95 -7.16
CA GLN A 320 -16.10 59.96 -6.86
C GLN A 320 -15.92 60.79 -5.56
N SER A 321 -14.96 60.49 -4.66
CA SER A 321 -14.04 61.46 -3.99
C SER A 321 -13.24 60.86 -2.81
N GLU A 322 -12.02 61.38 -2.63
CA GLU A 322 -10.79 60.83 -2.03
C GLU A 322 -10.49 61.22 -0.56
N GLU A 323 -9.51 60.51 0.04
CA GLU A 323 -8.42 60.91 1.00
C GLU A 323 -8.20 59.79 2.05
N SER A 324 -7.02 59.31 2.46
CA SER A 324 -5.61 59.60 2.17
C SER A 324 -4.69 58.48 2.76
N SER A 325 -3.59 58.20 2.04
CA SER A 325 -2.26 57.67 2.44
C SER A 325 -2.04 56.87 3.73
N PHE A 326 -1.48 55.65 3.60
CA PHE A 326 -0.14 55.22 4.04
C PHE A 326 -0.03 53.68 3.93
N ASP A 327 0.27 53.15 2.73
CA ASP A 327 0.96 51.87 2.54
C ASP A 327 1.15 51.63 1.04
N ASP A 328 2.28 52.09 0.50
CA ASP A 328 2.67 51.73 -0.87
C ASP A 328 4.19 51.65 -0.96
N MET A 329 4.75 50.63 -0.29
CA MET A 329 6.12 50.18 -0.53
C MET A 329 6.37 48.72 -0.15
N LEU A 330 5.33 47.87 -0.08
CA LEU A 330 5.46 46.43 0.23
C LEU A 330 4.56 45.51 -0.61
N SER A 331 3.76 46.03 -1.54
CA SER A 331 2.89 45.23 -2.43
C SER A 331 3.59 44.79 -3.73
N GLY A 332 4.71 45.41 -4.09
CA GLY A 332 5.41 45.20 -5.36
C GLY A 332 6.38 44.01 -5.42
N THR A 333 6.54 43.27 -4.32
CA THR A 333 7.51 42.15 -4.24
C THR A 333 6.84 40.77 -4.23
N PHE A 334 5.54 40.68 -3.96
CA PHE A 334 4.82 39.40 -3.90
C PHE A 334 4.03 39.05 -5.17
N SER A 335 3.83 39.98 -6.12
CA SER A 335 3.21 39.65 -7.43
C SER A 335 4.22 39.13 -8.47
N ARG A 336 5.52 39.09 -8.15
CA ARG A 336 6.57 38.56 -9.02
C ARG A 336 7.04 37.14 -8.64
N LEU A 337 6.53 36.60 -7.54
CA LEU A 337 6.89 35.27 -7.03
C LEU A 337 5.85 34.20 -7.37
N SER A 338 4.73 34.56 -8.01
CA SER A 338 3.71 33.62 -8.49
C SER A 338 3.90 33.19 -9.95
N ASP A 339 4.73 33.91 -10.72
CA ASP A 339 4.93 33.68 -12.16
C ASP A 339 6.27 33.02 -12.52
N GLU A 340 7.12 32.68 -11.54
CA GLU A 340 8.35 31.90 -11.76
C GLU A 340 8.44 30.74 -10.74
N MET A 341 7.56 29.76 -10.87
CA MET A 341 7.83 28.40 -10.41
C MET A 341 8.06 27.50 -11.63
N ASP A 342 9.17 27.75 -12.34
CA ASP A 342 9.85 26.71 -13.11
C ASP A 342 10.46 25.72 -12.10
N MET A 343 9.63 24.78 -11.65
CA MET A 343 10.01 23.61 -10.86
C MET A 343 10.59 22.52 -11.78
N GLU A 344 11.45 22.94 -12.71
CA GLU A 344 12.29 22.07 -13.52
C GLU A 344 13.74 22.51 -13.31
N GLN A 345 14.60 21.56 -12.97
CA GLN A 345 16.06 21.74 -12.78
C GLN A 345 16.52 22.36 -11.45
N LYS A 346 16.42 21.60 -10.34
CA LYS A 346 17.48 21.60 -9.30
C LYS A 346 17.41 20.49 -8.25
N PHE A 347 16.91 19.32 -8.62
CA PHE A 347 17.21 18.08 -7.88
C PHE A 347 17.85 17.06 -8.82
N SER A 348 19.10 17.33 -9.15
CA SER A 348 20.03 16.34 -9.69
C SER A 348 21.46 16.85 -9.46
N VAL A 349 22.39 15.91 -9.22
CA VAL A 349 23.84 16.04 -8.93
C VAL A 349 24.15 15.97 -7.42
N LEU A 350 24.86 14.99 -6.84
CA LEU A 350 25.64 13.84 -7.32
C LEU A 350 26.01 12.96 -6.10
N SER A 351 26.18 11.65 -6.29
CA SER A 351 27.12 10.85 -5.50
C SER A 351 28.28 10.33 -6.37
N MET A 352 29.47 10.76 -5.98
CA MET A 352 30.82 10.18 -6.03
C MET A 352 31.59 9.95 -7.34
N VAL A 353 32.79 10.57 -7.28
CA VAL A 353 34.02 10.59 -8.09
C VAL A 353 34.59 9.23 -8.49
N GLY A 354 35.18 9.18 -9.69
CA GLY A 354 36.26 8.29 -10.09
C GLY A 354 36.79 8.65 -11.50
N ASP A 355 37.90 9.38 -11.55
CA ASP A 355 38.66 9.69 -12.78
C ASP A 355 39.17 8.42 -13.47
N GLU A 356 39.10 8.36 -14.81
CA GLU A 356 40.24 8.03 -15.67
C GLU A 356 39.88 8.31 -17.16
N ASP A 357 40.70 9.15 -17.79
CA ASP A 357 40.71 9.50 -19.21
C ASP A 357 40.80 8.27 -20.13
N LEU A 358 40.17 8.34 -21.32
CA LEU A 358 40.77 7.91 -22.59
C LEU A 358 39.91 8.38 -23.79
N THR A 359 40.48 9.26 -24.60
CA THR A 359 39.96 9.81 -25.86
C THR A 359 40.08 8.83 -27.03
N LEU A 360 39.08 8.77 -27.94
CA LEU A 360 39.18 9.09 -29.39
C LEU A 360 38.11 8.42 -30.29
N SER A 361 37.42 9.28 -31.05
CA SER A 361 37.00 9.14 -32.46
C SER A 361 36.06 8.01 -32.90
N SER A 362 34.90 8.36 -33.46
CA SER A 362 34.72 8.50 -34.93
C SER A 362 33.26 8.67 -35.30
N GLU A 363 32.99 9.66 -36.16
CA GLU A 363 31.72 9.86 -36.85
C GLU A 363 31.35 8.63 -37.70
N SER A 364 30.08 8.23 -37.69
CA SER A 364 29.46 7.67 -38.89
C SER A 364 27.97 8.06 -38.96
N SER A 365 27.72 9.01 -39.83
CA SER A 365 26.41 9.45 -40.34
C SER A 365 25.73 8.37 -41.17
N LEU A 366 24.47 8.02 -40.87
CA LEU A 366 23.47 7.41 -41.78
C LEU A 366 22.09 7.38 -41.05
N PRO A 367 20.95 7.24 -41.75
CA PRO A 367 20.20 8.27 -42.49
C PRO A 367 18.84 8.57 -41.83
N SER A 368 18.23 9.69 -42.22
CA SER A 368 16.88 10.10 -41.81
C SER A 368 15.83 9.06 -42.27
N PHE A 369 15.43 8.16 -41.37
CA PHE A 369 14.27 7.30 -41.59
C PHE A 369 13.02 8.03 -41.13
N LEU A 370 12.11 8.24 -42.08
CA LEU A 370 10.76 8.76 -41.90
C LEU A 370 10.06 7.97 -40.78
N PHE A 371 9.76 8.66 -39.67
CA PHE A 371 8.86 8.15 -38.66
C PHE A 371 7.47 7.94 -39.30
N PRO A 372 6.83 6.77 -39.14
CA PRO A 372 5.40 6.64 -39.41
C PRO A 372 4.67 7.59 -38.45
N GLU A 373 3.74 8.39 -38.97
CA GLU A 373 2.85 9.24 -38.18
C GLU A 373 2.33 8.49 -36.95
N GLU A 374 2.68 8.99 -35.78
CA GLU A 374 2.28 8.43 -34.49
C GLU A 374 0.74 8.43 -34.43
N SER A 375 0.15 7.26 -34.19
CA SER A 375 -1.27 7.20 -33.84
C SER A 375 -1.44 7.99 -32.55
N SER A 376 -2.04 9.19 -32.62
CA SER A 376 -2.37 10.00 -31.47
C SER A 376 -3.16 9.16 -30.47
N HIS A 377 -2.52 8.74 -29.38
CA HIS A 377 -3.23 8.11 -28.28
C HIS A 377 -4.24 9.13 -27.76
N PHE A 378 -5.52 8.78 -27.81
CA PHE A 378 -6.58 9.63 -27.27
C PHE A 378 -6.27 9.88 -25.79
N ARG A 379 -6.16 11.16 -25.42
CA ARG A 379 -5.94 11.60 -24.04
C ARG A 379 -7.27 12.09 -23.49
N PRO A 380 -7.77 11.49 -22.39
CA PRO A 380 -8.98 11.98 -21.75
C PRO A 380 -8.85 13.45 -21.33
N ILE A 381 -9.95 14.21 -21.45
CA ILE A 381 -10.02 15.58 -20.96
C ILE A 381 -10.95 15.61 -19.77
N TYR A 382 -10.42 16.08 -18.64
CA TYR A 382 -11.13 16.20 -17.37
C TYR A 382 -11.46 17.67 -17.12
N LEU A 383 -12.75 17.98 -16.96
CA LEU A 383 -13.26 19.34 -16.75
C LEU A 383 -13.63 19.62 -15.28
N GLY A 384 -13.58 18.59 -14.44
CA GLY A 384 -13.85 18.72 -13.01
C GLY A 384 -12.74 19.44 -12.23
N GLU A 385 -13.11 19.90 -11.04
CA GLU A 385 -12.17 20.54 -10.10
C GLU A 385 -11.09 19.56 -9.60
N SER A 386 -9.90 20.11 -9.30
CA SER A 386 -8.79 19.35 -8.72
C SER A 386 -9.18 18.73 -7.38
N ALA A 387 -9.08 17.41 -7.27
CA ALA A 387 -9.28 16.65 -6.04
C ALA A 387 -7.95 16.20 -5.41
N ALA A 388 -6.82 16.77 -5.84
CA ALA A 388 -5.48 16.42 -5.36
C ALA A 388 -4.80 17.54 -4.56
N PHE A 389 -3.88 17.12 -3.68
CA PHE A 389 -2.81 17.93 -3.09
C PHE A 389 -1.50 17.12 -3.16
N CYS A 390 -0.34 17.75 -2.99
CA CYS A 390 0.96 17.09 -3.05
C CYS A 390 1.76 17.24 -1.74
N ILE A 391 2.65 16.28 -1.48
CA ILE A 391 3.69 16.36 -0.46
C ILE A 391 4.93 16.99 -1.11
N GLN A 392 5.36 18.12 -0.57
CA GLN A 392 6.55 18.84 -1.05
C GLN A 392 7.82 18.42 -0.30
N LEU A 393 7.70 18.22 1.01
CA LEU A 393 8.81 17.86 1.88
C LEU A 393 8.34 16.87 2.94
N PHE A 394 9.12 15.83 3.18
CA PHE A 394 8.83 14.82 4.19
C PHE A 394 10.12 14.37 4.89
N CYS A 395 10.09 14.31 6.21
CA CYS A 395 11.13 13.66 7.00
C CYS A 395 10.53 13.03 8.26
N ILE A 396 11.16 11.98 8.76
CA ILE A 396 10.79 11.34 10.02
C ILE A 396 12.02 10.66 10.60
N ASP A 397 12.17 10.67 11.92
CA ASP A 397 13.22 9.92 12.60
C ASP A 397 13.02 8.40 12.32
N GLU A 398 14.11 7.72 11.94
CA GLU A 398 14.19 6.29 11.61
C GLU A 398 13.51 5.37 12.66
N LYS A 399 13.48 5.80 13.92
CA LYS A 399 12.80 5.06 15.00
C LYS A 399 11.30 4.97 14.77
N TYR A 400 10.70 5.97 14.14
CA TYR A 400 9.26 6.12 13.95
C TYR A 400 8.80 5.98 12.49
N GLU A 401 9.73 5.77 11.54
CA GLU A 401 9.46 5.66 10.11
C GLU A 401 8.33 4.66 9.75
N ALA A 402 8.27 3.54 10.46
CA ALA A 402 7.23 2.51 10.35
C ALA A 402 5.78 3.05 10.50
N ARG A 403 5.62 4.25 11.09
CA ARG A 403 4.34 4.89 11.38
C ARG A 403 4.11 6.18 10.59
N SER A 404 4.90 6.42 9.55
CA SER A 404 4.75 7.54 8.63
C SER A 404 3.32 7.70 8.05
N LEU A 405 2.58 6.59 7.87
CA LEU A 405 1.19 6.63 7.39
C LEU A 405 0.24 7.37 8.34
N ASP A 406 0.56 7.51 9.64
CA ASP A 406 -0.30 8.19 10.60
C ASP A 406 -0.48 9.69 10.26
N PHE A 407 0.50 10.32 9.58
CA PHE A 407 0.37 11.70 9.08
C PHE A 407 -0.87 11.89 8.20
N MET A 408 -1.18 10.90 7.37
CA MET A 408 -2.18 11.02 6.32
C MET A 408 -3.57 11.32 6.88
N SER A 409 -3.95 10.73 8.01
CA SER A 409 -5.27 10.98 8.62
C SER A 409 -5.45 12.46 9.01
N PHE A 410 -4.39 13.09 9.51
CA PHE A 410 -4.43 14.51 9.88
C PHE A 410 -4.37 15.39 8.64
N VAL A 411 -3.49 15.08 7.68
CA VAL A 411 -3.34 15.84 6.44
C VAL A 411 -4.64 15.87 5.62
N PHE A 412 -5.34 14.75 5.45
CA PHE A 412 -6.65 14.74 4.78
C PHE A 412 -7.75 15.47 5.56
N SER A 413 -7.56 15.71 6.86
CA SER A 413 -8.49 16.54 7.64
C SER A 413 -8.30 18.03 7.37
N LEU A 414 -7.09 18.45 6.95
CA LEU A 414 -6.79 19.82 6.53
C LEU A 414 -7.40 20.15 5.16
N PHE A 415 -7.53 19.14 4.29
CA PHE A 415 -8.14 19.28 2.96
C PHE A 415 -9.41 18.41 2.81
N PRO A 416 -10.57 18.82 3.36
CA PRO A 416 -11.80 18.02 3.32
C PRO A 416 -12.30 17.66 1.92
N HIS A 417 -12.06 18.53 0.94
CA HIS A 417 -12.54 18.38 -0.44
C HIS A 417 -11.58 17.63 -1.36
N LYS A 418 -10.37 17.30 -0.88
CA LYS A 418 -9.36 16.59 -1.67
C LYS A 418 -9.36 15.11 -1.29
N ASN A 419 -9.30 14.26 -2.31
CA ASN A 419 -9.33 12.80 -2.17
C ASN A 419 -8.00 12.14 -2.52
N PHE A 420 -7.09 12.85 -3.18
CA PHE A 420 -5.79 12.32 -3.60
C PHE A 420 -4.64 13.10 -2.97
N CYS A 421 -3.65 12.37 -2.48
CA CYS A 421 -2.34 12.88 -2.08
C CYS A 421 -1.31 12.38 -3.08
N LEU A 422 -0.50 13.30 -3.60
CA LEU A 422 0.53 13.03 -4.60
C LEU A 422 1.92 13.20 -3.98
N ILE A 423 2.87 12.40 -4.42
CA ILE A 423 4.28 12.61 -4.13
C ILE A 423 5.11 12.26 -5.37
N SER A 424 5.98 13.17 -5.78
CA SER A 424 6.92 12.96 -6.87
C SER A 424 8.31 12.74 -6.30
N VAL A 425 8.97 11.65 -6.70
CA VAL A 425 10.34 11.34 -6.29
C VAL A 425 11.22 11.06 -7.50
N PRO A 426 12.51 11.41 -7.47
CA PRO A 426 13.45 11.02 -8.54
C PRO A 426 13.49 9.50 -8.74
N HIS A 427 13.72 9.03 -9.99
CA HIS A 427 13.71 7.60 -10.32
C HIS A 427 14.70 6.72 -9.55
N LEU A 428 15.78 7.31 -9.03
CA LEU A 428 16.82 6.59 -8.30
C LEU A 428 16.60 6.59 -6.79
N THR A 429 15.56 7.25 -6.30
CA THR A 429 15.24 7.30 -4.88
C THR A 429 14.66 5.95 -4.44
N PRO A 430 15.23 5.30 -3.40
CA PRO A 430 14.68 4.06 -2.87
C PRO A 430 13.30 4.29 -2.23
N GLU A 431 12.40 3.30 -2.32
CA GLU A 431 11.07 3.37 -1.71
C GLU A 431 11.15 3.30 -0.18
N PHE A 432 10.98 4.45 0.47
CA PHE A 432 10.83 4.55 1.93
C PHE A 432 9.43 4.15 2.39
N VAL A 433 9.26 3.89 3.69
CA VAL A 433 8.06 3.22 4.24
C VAL A 433 6.75 3.92 3.87
N LEU A 434 6.71 5.25 3.83
CA LEU A 434 5.49 5.98 3.45
C LEU A 434 5.07 5.67 2.01
N ILE A 435 6.01 5.74 1.05
CA ILE A 435 5.77 5.53 -0.38
C ILE A 435 5.32 4.10 -0.68
N GLN A 436 5.76 3.12 0.10
CA GLN A 436 5.30 1.73 -0.06
C GLN A 436 3.78 1.56 0.09
N ASN A 437 3.09 2.54 0.71
CA ASN A 437 1.63 2.58 0.82
C ASN A 437 0.93 3.23 -0.38
N PHE A 438 1.67 3.93 -1.24
CA PHE A 438 1.17 4.67 -2.39
C PHE A 438 1.17 3.78 -3.65
N VAL A 439 0.39 4.18 -4.65
CA VAL A 439 0.37 3.54 -5.97
C VAL A 439 1.27 4.33 -6.90
N LYS A 440 2.30 3.68 -7.44
CA LYS A 440 3.09 4.23 -8.54
C LYS A 440 2.23 4.39 -9.80
N VAL A 441 2.17 5.60 -10.33
CA VAL A 441 1.45 5.93 -11.56
C VAL A 441 2.32 5.59 -12.75
N VAL A 442 1.68 5.13 -13.82
CA VAL A 442 2.36 4.70 -15.03
C VAL A 442 2.63 5.93 -15.91
N PRO A 443 3.89 6.27 -16.23
CA PRO A 443 4.19 7.33 -17.18
C PRO A 443 3.83 6.90 -18.60
N PHE A 444 3.49 7.88 -19.45
CA PHE A 444 3.40 7.66 -20.89
C PHE A 444 4.79 7.48 -21.52
N ASN A 445 4.85 6.83 -22.68
CA ASN A 445 6.10 6.58 -23.40
C ASN A 445 6.85 7.86 -23.82
N ASN A 446 6.15 8.99 -23.90
CA ASN A 446 6.70 10.30 -24.23
C ASN A 446 6.95 11.18 -23.00
N CYS A 447 6.84 10.63 -21.78
CA CYS A 447 7.15 11.36 -20.56
C CYS A 447 8.64 11.72 -20.54
N THR A 448 8.93 13.02 -20.38
CA THR A 448 10.28 13.57 -20.27
C THR A 448 10.71 13.82 -18.82
N LEU A 449 9.82 13.59 -17.85
CA LEU A 449 10.10 13.82 -16.44
C LEU A 449 10.97 12.69 -15.88
N GLU A 450 12.06 13.06 -15.21
CA GLU A 450 12.96 12.12 -14.52
C GLU A 450 12.44 11.72 -13.11
N HIS A 451 11.12 11.78 -12.91
CA HIS A 451 10.47 11.55 -11.62
C HIS A 451 9.37 10.49 -11.74
N ASP A 452 9.27 9.69 -10.69
CA ASP A 452 8.16 8.78 -10.47
C ASP A 452 7.07 9.48 -9.66
N LEU A 453 5.83 9.34 -10.11
CA LEU A 453 4.65 9.86 -9.43
C LEU A 453 3.97 8.75 -8.63
N TYR A 454 3.70 9.03 -7.37
CA TYR A 454 2.99 8.13 -6.45
C TYR A 454 1.71 8.79 -5.94
N VAL A 455 0.64 8.00 -5.81
CA VAL A 455 -0.69 8.46 -5.41
C VAL A 455 -1.20 7.69 -4.22
N PHE A 456 -1.76 8.40 -3.25
CA PHE A 456 -2.54 7.82 -2.17
C PHE A 456 -3.94 8.43 -2.13
N HIS A 457 -4.96 7.58 -2.15
CA HIS A 457 -6.35 8.01 -2.08
C HIS A 457 -6.89 7.95 -0.64
N ARG A 458 -7.75 8.89 -0.26
CA ARG A 458 -8.32 9.03 1.09
C ARG A 458 -8.96 7.75 1.61
N ALA A 459 -9.66 7.00 0.75
CA ALA A 459 -10.27 5.72 1.14
C ALA A 459 -9.24 4.64 1.51
N GLY A 460 -7.97 4.78 1.13
CA GLY A 460 -6.88 3.93 1.60
C GLY A 460 -6.66 3.99 3.11
N LEU A 461 -7.12 5.06 3.80
CA LEU A 461 -7.08 5.14 5.27
C LEU A 461 -8.06 4.18 5.97
N LEU A 462 -9.02 3.61 5.24
CA LEU A 462 -10.01 2.71 5.81
C LEU A 462 -9.32 1.41 6.25
N ARG A 463 -9.27 1.18 7.56
CA ARG A 463 -8.71 -0.05 8.17
C ARG A 463 -9.70 -1.20 8.30
N SER A 464 -10.91 -1.03 7.77
CA SER A 464 -12.02 -1.98 7.89
C SER A 464 -12.11 -2.96 6.72
N ILE A 465 -10.99 -3.25 6.04
CA ILE A 465 -10.97 -4.23 4.95
C ILE A 465 -11.23 -5.62 5.51
N LYS A 466 -12.26 -6.28 4.98
CA LYS A 466 -12.66 -7.64 5.35
C LYS A 466 -12.46 -8.56 4.17
N ILE A 467 -11.74 -9.65 4.38
CA ILE A 467 -11.57 -10.69 3.38
C ILE A 467 -12.37 -11.91 3.83
N ARG A 468 -13.14 -12.47 2.90
CA ARG A 468 -14.01 -13.62 3.15
C ARG A 468 -14.19 -14.43 1.89
N LEU A 469 -14.72 -15.65 2.04
CA LEU A 469 -15.23 -16.41 0.91
C LEU A 469 -16.35 -15.61 0.21
N ALA A 470 -16.35 -15.71 -1.11
CA ALA A 470 -17.33 -15.05 -1.95
C ALA A 470 -18.69 -15.74 -1.84
N ASN A 471 -19.76 -14.96 -1.97
CA ASN A 471 -21.13 -15.44 -1.98
C ASN A 471 -21.85 -14.96 -3.26
N PHE A 472 -22.98 -15.57 -3.60
CA PHE A 472 -23.76 -15.21 -4.80
C PHE A 472 -24.17 -13.71 -4.85
N VAL A 473 -24.34 -13.07 -3.69
CA VAL A 473 -24.71 -11.64 -3.57
C VAL A 473 -23.59 -10.72 -4.09
N ASP A 474 -22.35 -11.19 -4.11
CA ASP A 474 -21.19 -10.39 -4.49
C ASP A 474 -21.08 -10.20 -6.01
N THR A 475 -21.89 -10.91 -6.81
CA THR A 475 -21.82 -10.91 -8.29
C THR A 475 -21.83 -9.52 -8.90
N ALA A 476 -22.77 -8.65 -8.50
CA ALA A 476 -22.82 -7.29 -9.02
C ALA A 476 -21.59 -6.45 -8.62
N GLY A 477 -21.08 -6.67 -7.40
CA GLY A 477 -19.88 -5.98 -6.92
C GLY A 477 -18.62 -6.40 -7.67
N VAL A 478 -18.48 -7.71 -7.93
CA VAL A 478 -17.38 -8.27 -8.72
C VAL A 478 -17.44 -7.80 -10.17
N GLU A 479 -18.63 -7.80 -10.79
CA GLU A 479 -18.83 -7.31 -12.15
C GLU A 479 -18.39 -5.85 -12.30
N ASN A 480 -18.80 -4.98 -11.38
CA ASN A 480 -18.38 -3.58 -11.38
C ASN A 480 -16.85 -3.45 -11.26
N LEU A 481 -16.22 -4.24 -10.37
CA LEU A 481 -14.78 -4.21 -10.14
C LEU A 481 -13.98 -4.63 -11.38
N VAL A 482 -14.43 -5.68 -12.09
CA VAL A 482 -13.66 -6.28 -13.20
C VAL A 482 -14.06 -5.78 -14.58
N SER A 483 -15.15 -5.03 -14.71
CA SER A 483 -15.74 -4.57 -15.98
C SER A 483 -14.71 -3.96 -16.96
N THR A 484 -13.73 -3.22 -16.45
CA THR A 484 -12.69 -2.53 -17.24
C THR A 484 -11.49 -3.42 -17.59
N LEU A 485 -11.41 -4.64 -17.06
CA LEU A 485 -10.28 -5.55 -17.26
C LEU A 485 -10.46 -6.38 -18.55
N VAL A 486 -9.36 -6.61 -19.27
CA VAL A 486 -9.34 -7.43 -20.51
C VAL A 486 -9.83 -8.86 -20.27
N LEU A 487 -9.54 -9.44 -19.09
CA LEU A 487 -9.90 -10.80 -18.71
C LEU A 487 -11.18 -10.88 -17.87
N SER A 488 -11.97 -9.81 -17.82
CA SER A 488 -13.19 -9.70 -17.01
C SER A 488 -14.13 -10.89 -17.19
N ARG A 489 -14.39 -11.28 -18.44
CA ARG A 489 -15.27 -12.41 -18.78
C ARG A 489 -14.79 -13.73 -18.15
N LYS A 490 -13.49 -14.03 -18.21
CA LYS A 490 -12.96 -15.28 -17.63
C LYS A 490 -13.07 -15.30 -16.10
N ILE A 491 -12.89 -14.15 -15.45
CA ILE A 491 -13.05 -14.03 -14.00
C ILE A 491 -14.52 -14.26 -13.61
N LEU A 492 -15.45 -13.67 -14.36
CA LEU A 492 -16.89 -13.83 -14.14
C LEU A 492 -17.38 -15.26 -14.41
N ASP A 493 -16.88 -15.90 -15.48
CA ASP A 493 -17.20 -17.29 -15.80
C ASP A 493 -16.73 -18.24 -14.68
N ASP A 494 -15.47 -18.10 -14.22
CA ASP A 494 -14.92 -18.88 -13.09
C ASP A 494 -15.68 -18.59 -11.78
N PHE A 495 -16.11 -17.34 -11.55
CA PHE A 495 -16.91 -17.00 -10.38
C PHE A 495 -18.33 -17.56 -10.43
N ALA A 496 -18.97 -17.56 -11.60
CA ALA A 496 -20.27 -18.20 -11.80
C ALA A 496 -20.17 -19.71 -11.54
N GLN A 497 -19.12 -20.35 -12.03
CA GLN A 497 -18.83 -21.75 -11.77
C GLN A 497 -18.64 -22.05 -10.27
N TYR A 498 -17.93 -21.18 -9.55
CA TYR A 498 -17.81 -21.29 -8.10
C TYR A 498 -19.18 -21.27 -7.41
N ASN A 499 -20.05 -20.32 -7.78
CA ASN A 499 -21.38 -20.18 -7.19
C ASN A 499 -22.31 -21.38 -7.51
N GLU A 500 -22.10 -22.07 -8.63
CA GLU A 500 -22.90 -23.22 -9.03
C GLU A 500 -22.43 -24.54 -8.39
N ALA A 501 -21.12 -24.81 -8.42
CA ALA A 501 -20.58 -26.14 -8.12
C ALA A 501 -19.38 -26.16 -7.15
N CYS A 502 -18.80 -25.01 -6.80
CA CYS A 502 -17.55 -24.89 -6.04
C CYS A 502 -16.37 -25.72 -6.61
N ARG A 503 -16.46 -26.15 -7.87
CA ARG A 503 -15.50 -27.03 -8.54
C ARG A 503 -15.47 -26.76 -10.04
N ASP A 504 -14.29 -26.95 -10.63
CA ASP A 504 -14.12 -26.96 -12.07
C ASP A 504 -14.81 -28.18 -12.70
N PRO A 505 -15.05 -28.21 -14.03
CA PRO A 505 -15.68 -29.35 -14.71
C PRO A 505 -14.85 -30.63 -14.56
N ASP A 506 -13.54 -30.47 -14.39
CA ASP A 506 -12.56 -31.54 -14.17
C ASP A 506 -12.56 -32.06 -12.72
N GLY A 507 -13.40 -31.50 -11.84
CA GLY A 507 -13.57 -31.91 -10.44
C GLY A 507 -12.61 -31.23 -9.44
N THR A 508 -11.70 -30.38 -9.93
CA THR A 508 -10.76 -29.59 -9.12
C THR A 508 -11.52 -28.64 -8.21
N ALA A 509 -11.15 -28.59 -6.92
CA ALA A 509 -11.78 -27.68 -5.97
C ALA A 509 -11.42 -26.22 -6.29
N LEU A 510 -12.45 -25.37 -6.28
CA LEU A 510 -12.36 -23.95 -6.58
C LEU A 510 -12.74 -23.16 -5.33
N GLN A 511 -11.92 -22.18 -4.96
CA GLN A 511 -12.19 -21.27 -3.85
C GLN A 511 -12.08 -19.83 -4.37
N VAL A 512 -13.11 -19.02 -4.08
CA VAL A 512 -13.12 -17.61 -4.45
C VAL A 512 -13.24 -16.77 -3.20
N PHE A 513 -12.39 -15.75 -3.12
CA PHE A 513 -12.32 -14.80 -2.02
C PHE A 513 -12.61 -13.40 -2.54
N VAL A 514 -13.31 -12.62 -1.74
CA VAL A 514 -13.57 -11.21 -2.01
C VAL A 514 -13.03 -10.35 -0.88
N ALA A 515 -12.52 -9.18 -1.23
CA ALA A 515 -12.18 -8.12 -0.30
C ALA A 515 -13.30 -7.08 -0.30
N GLU A 516 -13.83 -6.77 0.88
CA GLU A 516 -14.93 -5.85 1.09
C GLU A 516 -14.47 -4.68 1.97
N VAL A 517 -14.73 -3.44 1.51
CA VAL A 517 -14.51 -2.21 2.27
C VAL A 517 -15.79 -1.38 2.19
N ALA A 518 -16.31 -0.93 3.34
CA ALA A 518 -17.53 -0.12 3.40
C ALA A 518 -18.73 -0.70 2.60
N LYS A 519 -18.90 -2.03 2.62
CA LYS A 519 -19.93 -2.79 1.87
C LYS A 519 -19.76 -2.80 0.34
N GLN A 520 -18.61 -2.35 -0.16
CA GLN A 520 -18.25 -2.45 -1.57
C GLN A 520 -17.18 -3.53 -1.77
N ILE A 521 -17.34 -4.34 -2.81
CA ILE A 521 -16.33 -5.29 -3.24
C ILE A 521 -15.21 -4.53 -3.94
N VAL A 522 -14.00 -4.61 -3.38
CA VAL A 522 -12.81 -3.90 -3.86
C VAL A 522 -11.74 -4.84 -4.39
N GLY A 523 -11.87 -6.16 -4.15
CA GLY A 523 -10.94 -7.16 -4.64
C GLY A 523 -11.58 -8.53 -4.81
N ILE A 524 -11.00 -9.34 -5.70
CA ILE A 524 -11.36 -10.75 -5.93
C ILE A 524 -10.10 -11.58 -6.15
N ALA A 525 -10.08 -12.79 -5.59
CA ALA A 525 -9.05 -13.79 -5.83
C ALA A 525 -9.70 -15.16 -6.08
N VAL A 526 -9.24 -15.86 -7.10
CA VAL A 526 -9.70 -17.21 -7.46
C VAL A 526 -8.53 -18.17 -7.32
N ILE A 527 -8.72 -19.19 -6.48
CA ILE A 527 -7.73 -20.23 -6.20
C ILE A 527 -8.27 -21.59 -6.61
N ARG A 528 -7.38 -22.37 -7.24
CA ARG A 528 -7.57 -23.78 -7.54
C ARG A 528 -6.60 -24.63 -6.72
N LYS A 529 -6.95 -25.89 -6.50
CA LYS A 529 -5.98 -26.85 -5.96
C LYS A 529 -4.86 -27.07 -7.00
N GLU A 530 -3.60 -26.96 -6.57
CA GLU A 530 -2.47 -27.27 -7.45
C GLU A 530 -2.31 -28.79 -7.55
N MET A 531 -2.32 -29.31 -8.78
CA MET A 531 -2.27 -30.75 -9.04
C MET A 531 -0.88 -31.19 -9.52
N ASP A 532 -0.10 -30.27 -10.10
CA ASP A 532 1.19 -30.56 -10.74
C ASP A 532 2.38 -30.16 -9.83
N ILE A 533 2.25 -30.41 -8.53
CA ILE A 533 3.24 -29.96 -7.52
C ILE A 533 4.60 -30.63 -7.75
N GLU A 534 4.63 -31.92 -8.12
CA GLU A 534 5.87 -32.64 -8.44
C GLU A 534 6.57 -32.08 -9.70
N TYR A 535 5.80 -31.59 -10.67
CA TYR A 535 6.34 -30.91 -11.84
C TYR A 535 7.01 -29.59 -11.41
N ILE A 536 6.33 -28.79 -10.60
CA ILE A 536 6.89 -27.53 -10.08
C ILE A 536 8.17 -27.81 -9.28
N ARG A 537 8.16 -28.81 -8.38
CA ARG A 537 9.32 -29.17 -7.57
C ARG A 537 10.52 -29.64 -8.39
N SER A 538 10.30 -30.27 -9.54
CA SER A 538 11.39 -30.77 -10.39
C SER A 538 11.97 -29.73 -11.35
N HIS A 539 11.23 -28.66 -11.67
CA HIS A 539 11.64 -27.65 -12.64
C HIS A 539 12.03 -26.31 -12.01
N TYR A 540 11.67 -26.09 -10.75
CA TYR A 540 11.94 -24.86 -10.01
C TYR A 540 12.60 -25.19 -8.66
N ASN A 541 13.54 -24.35 -8.23
CA ASN A 541 14.19 -24.48 -6.92
C ASN A 541 13.28 -23.99 -5.77
N ILE A 542 12.11 -24.61 -5.61
CA ILE A 542 11.17 -24.23 -4.55
C ILE A 542 11.71 -24.49 -3.15
N GLU A 543 12.63 -25.45 -3.00
CA GLU A 543 13.24 -25.81 -1.71
C GLU A 543 14.20 -24.73 -1.18
N ASP A 544 14.59 -23.76 -2.01
CA ASP A 544 15.35 -22.59 -1.56
C ASP A 544 14.46 -21.61 -0.77
N PHE A 545 13.14 -21.69 -0.94
CA PHE A 545 12.17 -20.76 -0.32
C PHE A 545 11.28 -21.42 0.73
N ILE A 546 10.96 -22.71 0.57
CA ILE A 546 10.09 -23.45 1.49
C ILE A 546 10.68 -24.82 1.84
N TYR A 547 10.44 -25.27 3.07
CA TYR A 547 10.71 -26.65 3.45
C TYR A 547 9.58 -27.56 2.99
N PHE A 548 9.62 -27.98 1.72
CA PHE A 548 8.56 -28.75 1.06
C PHE A 548 7.96 -29.90 1.89
N SER A 549 8.77 -30.61 2.67
CA SER A 549 8.34 -31.72 3.54
C SER A 549 7.40 -31.31 4.69
N HIS A 550 7.29 -30.01 4.98
CA HIS A 550 6.40 -29.43 5.97
C HIS A 550 5.10 -28.87 5.37
N HIS A 551 4.90 -29.06 4.06
CA HIS A 551 3.67 -28.67 3.37
C HIS A 551 2.95 -29.91 2.83
N GLN A 552 1.67 -30.03 3.16
CA GLN A 552 0.82 -31.09 2.64
C GLN A 552 0.29 -30.73 1.26
N GLN A 553 -0.03 -31.74 0.44
CA GLN A 553 -0.53 -31.55 -0.93
C GLN A 553 -1.77 -30.62 -0.99
N GLU A 554 -2.61 -30.64 0.04
CA GLU A 554 -3.82 -29.80 0.10
C GLU A 554 -3.54 -28.33 0.43
N GLU A 555 -2.39 -28.04 1.03
CA GLU A 555 -1.99 -26.68 1.41
C GLU A 555 -1.37 -25.89 0.23
N HIS A 556 -1.11 -26.55 -0.89
CA HIS A 556 -0.65 -25.93 -2.13
C HIS A 556 -1.86 -25.44 -2.95
N GLY A 557 -1.88 -24.15 -3.24
CA GLY A 557 -2.91 -23.51 -4.06
C GLY A 557 -2.30 -22.87 -5.30
N ARG A 558 -3.06 -22.88 -6.39
CA ARG A 558 -2.76 -22.11 -7.60
C ARG A 558 -3.60 -20.85 -7.60
N LEU A 559 -2.97 -19.70 -7.60
CA LEU A 559 -3.64 -18.41 -7.79
C LEU A 559 -3.96 -18.27 -9.29
N HIS A 560 -5.23 -18.35 -9.65
CA HIS A 560 -5.66 -18.29 -11.04
C HIS A 560 -5.98 -16.86 -11.47
N HIS A 561 -6.79 -16.17 -10.67
CA HIS A 561 -7.12 -14.76 -10.86
C HIS A 561 -6.86 -13.97 -9.58
N PHE A 562 -6.38 -12.74 -9.74
CA PHE A 562 -6.26 -11.78 -8.65
C PHE A 562 -6.48 -10.38 -9.21
N ALA A 563 -7.47 -9.68 -8.66
CA ALA A 563 -7.74 -8.29 -8.97
C ALA A 563 -8.04 -7.52 -7.69
N LEU A 564 -7.48 -6.32 -7.56
CA LEU A 564 -7.68 -5.44 -6.42
C LEU A 564 -7.73 -4.01 -6.94
N ASN A 565 -8.68 -3.23 -6.44
CA ASN A 565 -8.78 -1.81 -6.75
C ASN A 565 -7.46 -1.11 -6.33
N PRO A 566 -6.81 -0.35 -7.23
CA PRO A 566 -5.52 0.30 -6.97
C PRO A 566 -5.48 1.10 -5.67
N ILE A 567 -6.60 1.74 -5.26
CA ILE A 567 -6.71 2.50 -4.01
C ILE A 567 -6.29 1.68 -2.78
N PHE A 568 -6.54 0.37 -2.80
CA PHE A 568 -6.27 -0.54 -1.69
C PHE A 568 -5.02 -1.40 -1.93
N ARG A 569 -4.13 -1.01 -2.85
CA ARG A 569 -2.93 -1.78 -3.22
C ARG A 569 -2.04 -2.14 -2.03
N HIS A 570 -1.92 -1.26 -1.04
CA HIS A 570 -1.13 -1.51 0.17
C HIS A 570 -1.65 -2.72 0.97
N TYR A 571 -2.94 -3.07 0.85
CA TYR A 571 -3.50 -4.27 1.46
C TYR A 571 -3.25 -5.57 0.67
N THR A 572 -2.52 -5.55 -0.46
CA THR A 572 -2.26 -6.77 -1.26
C THR A 572 -1.62 -7.88 -0.41
N LYS A 573 -0.62 -7.54 0.41
CA LYS A 573 0.04 -8.50 1.31
C LYS A 573 -0.95 -9.10 2.32
N PHE A 574 -1.81 -8.26 2.90
CA PHE A 574 -2.85 -8.71 3.82
C PHE A 574 -3.87 -9.60 3.12
N PHE A 575 -4.31 -9.24 1.91
CA PHE A 575 -5.25 -10.03 1.13
C PHE A 575 -4.71 -11.44 0.86
N LEU A 576 -3.46 -11.55 0.40
CA LEU A 576 -2.84 -12.85 0.17
C LEU A 576 -2.68 -13.67 1.47
N LYS A 577 -2.29 -13.05 2.59
CA LYS A 577 -2.20 -13.73 3.89
C LYS A 577 -3.56 -14.27 4.35
N GLU A 578 -4.62 -13.48 4.24
CA GLU A 578 -5.96 -13.92 4.63
C GLU A 578 -6.49 -15.03 3.72
N ILE A 579 -6.19 -14.96 2.43
CA ILE A 579 -6.54 -16.04 1.51
C ILE A 579 -5.83 -17.35 1.91
N LEU A 580 -4.56 -17.30 2.33
CA LEU A 580 -3.85 -18.46 2.88
C LEU A 580 -4.54 -18.98 4.14
N ARG A 581 -4.84 -18.11 5.10
CA ARG A 581 -5.50 -18.45 6.37
C ARG A 581 -6.87 -19.08 6.17
N LEU A 582 -7.76 -18.44 5.41
CA LEU A 582 -9.13 -18.88 5.15
C LEU A 582 -9.19 -20.09 4.20
N GLY A 583 -8.24 -20.19 3.27
CA GLY A 583 -8.14 -21.29 2.33
C GLY A 583 -7.45 -22.54 2.88
N TYR A 584 -6.94 -22.50 4.12
CA TYR A 584 -6.04 -23.51 4.69
C TYR A 584 -4.87 -23.84 3.75
N LYS A 585 -4.33 -22.80 3.11
CA LYS A 585 -3.18 -22.87 2.21
C LYS A 585 -1.94 -22.35 2.91
N SER A 586 -0.78 -22.83 2.47
CA SER A 586 0.51 -22.30 2.92
C SER A 586 1.45 -21.94 1.78
N CYS A 587 1.15 -22.38 0.55
CA CYS A 587 1.89 -22.01 -0.66
C CYS A 587 0.93 -21.60 -1.76
N LEU A 588 1.23 -20.49 -2.44
CA LEU A 588 0.51 -20.03 -3.62
C LEU A 588 1.44 -19.98 -4.83
N TYR A 589 1.02 -20.62 -5.91
CA TYR A 589 1.72 -20.61 -7.19
C TYR A 589 0.96 -19.75 -8.19
N TYR A 590 1.67 -18.86 -8.87
CA TYR A 590 1.12 -18.04 -9.96
C TYR A 590 1.90 -18.33 -11.25
N PRO A 591 1.28 -18.97 -12.26
CA PRO A 591 1.95 -19.29 -13.51
C PRO A 591 2.10 -18.03 -14.37
N VAL A 592 3.34 -17.63 -14.63
CA VAL A 592 3.67 -16.54 -15.56
C VAL A 592 3.99 -17.14 -16.92
N TYR A 593 3.08 -16.99 -17.87
CA TYR A 593 3.31 -17.45 -19.24
C TYR A 593 4.12 -16.39 -20.01
N PRO A 594 5.18 -16.79 -20.75
CA PRO A 594 5.85 -15.88 -21.66
C PRO A 594 4.84 -15.42 -22.72
N GLN A 595 4.75 -14.12 -22.95
CA GLN A 595 3.96 -13.58 -24.05
C GLN A 595 4.53 -14.12 -25.37
N SER A 596 3.74 -14.86 -26.14
CA SER A 596 4.16 -15.43 -27.42
C SER A 596 4.45 -14.31 -28.43
N ARG A 597 5.66 -14.31 -29.01
CA ARG A 597 6.11 -13.35 -30.05
C ARG A 597 5.42 -13.51 -31.42
N ASP A 598 4.50 -14.46 -31.58
CA ASP A 598 3.83 -14.74 -32.85
C ASP A 598 2.50 -14.00 -32.98
N SER A 599 2.59 -12.68 -33.10
CA SER A 599 1.65 -11.86 -33.87
C SER A 599 2.37 -10.62 -34.38
N LYS A 600 3.07 -10.76 -35.51
CA LYS A 600 3.50 -9.62 -36.32
C LYS A 600 2.25 -8.88 -36.82
N VAL A 601 1.82 -7.85 -36.10
CA VAL A 601 1.55 -6.45 -36.50
C VAL A 601 0.79 -5.75 -35.36
N ARG A 602 1.53 -5.35 -34.33
CA ARG A 602 1.48 -4.06 -33.64
C ARG A 602 2.53 -4.14 -32.54
N GLY A 603 3.51 -3.25 -32.58
CA GLY A 603 4.64 -3.26 -31.67
C GLY A 603 4.20 -2.91 -30.25
N TRP A 604 3.69 -3.89 -29.50
CA TRP A 604 3.54 -3.80 -28.05
C TRP A 604 4.76 -4.44 -27.41
N ARG A 605 5.78 -3.60 -27.16
CA ARG A 605 6.83 -3.93 -26.19
C ARG A 605 6.24 -3.71 -24.80
N ILE A 606 6.68 -4.55 -23.88
CA ILE A 606 6.38 -4.53 -22.44
C ILE A 606 6.48 -3.10 -21.94
N GLY A 607 5.32 -2.52 -21.74
CA GLY A 607 5.08 -1.14 -21.37
C GLY A 607 3.58 -1.03 -21.18
N ALA A 608 3.17 -0.98 -19.92
CA ALA A 608 2.19 0.03 -19.52
C ALA A 608 0.97 0.16 -20.43
N HIS A 609 0.06 -0.82 -20.44
CA HIS A 609 -1.32 -0.55 -20.83
C HIS A 609 -2.30 -1.17 -19.86
N GLY A 610 -3.25 -0.34 -19.44
CA GLY A 610 -4.30 -0.62 -18.47
C GLY A 610 -5.01 -1.94 -18.74
N GLY A 611 -5.18 -2.68 -17.65
CA GLY A 611 -5.56 -4.09 -17.65
C GLY A 611 -4.44 -4.92 -17.05
N ILE A 612 -4.07 -4.61 -15.80
CA ILE A 612 -3.07 -5.32 -14.99
C ILE A 612 -3.22 -6.84 -15.17
N PRO A 613 -2.38 -7.52 -15.99
CA PRO A 613 -2.17 -8.94 -15.83
C PRO A 613 -1.10 -9.02 -14.77
N CYS A 614 -1.51 -9.06 -13.49
CA CYS A 614 -0.62 -9.20 -12.35
C CYS A 614 0.63 -8.31 -12.40
N ALA A 615 0.50 -7.06 -11.94
CA ALA A 615 1.57 -6.45 -11.17
C ALA A 615 1.58 -7.07 -9.76
N LEU A 616 1.62 -8.40 -9.68
CA LEU A 616 2.45 -9.04 -8.69
C LEU A 616 3.87 -8.63 -9.12
N HIS A 617 4.39 -7.55 -8.53
CA HIS A 617 5.73 -7.73 -8.00
C HIS A 617 5.60 -8.91 -7.05
N LEU A 618 5.79 -10.12 -7.57
CA LEU A 618 6.47 -11.16 -6.82
C LEU A 618 7.82 -10.51 -6.50
N VAL A 619 7.83 -9.69 -5.44
CA VAL A 619 8.83 -9.91 -4.41
C VAL A 619 8.73 -11.40 -4.21
N SER A 620 9.74 -12.13 -4.67
CA SER A 620 10.00 -13.43 -4.07
C SER A 620 9.84 -13.17 -2.59
N SER A 621 8.82 -13.73 -1.95
CA SER A 621 8.88 -13.79 -0.50
C SER A 621 9.96 -14.82 -0.17
N SER A 622 11.21 -14.53 -0.51
CA SER A 622 12.23 -14.68 0.51
C SER A 622 11.72 -13.83 1.66
N ARG A 623 11.73 -14.41 2.84
CA ARG A 623 11.31 -13.76 4.07
C ARG A 623 12.26 -12.60 4.43
N ASP A 624 13.09 -12.10 3.52
CA ASP A 624 14.36 -11.45 3.83
C ASP A 624 14.33 -9.91 3.78
N ASP A 625 13.32 -9.27 3.18
CA ASP A 625 13.36 -7.80 2.96
C ASP A 625 12.64 -6.95 4.04
N LEU A 626 12.64 -7.35 5.32
CA LEU A 626 11.90 -6.58 6.35
C LEU A 626 12.53 -6.45 7.75
N LEU A 627 13.84 -6.69 7.93
CA LEU A 627 14.55 -6.26 9.15
C LEU A 627 15.98 -5.80 8.86
#